data_AF-A0A1Y2X9M4-F1
#
_entry.id   AF-A0A1Y2X9M4-F1
#
_cell.length_a   1.000
_cell.length_b   1.000
_cell.length_c   1.000
_cell.angle_alpha   90.00
_cell.angle_beta   90.00
_cell.angle_gamma   90.00
#
_symmetry.space_group_name_H-M   'P 1'
#
loop_
_entity.id
_entity.type
_entity.pdbx_description
1 polymer ?
#
loop_
_entity_poly.entity_id
_entity_poly.type
_entity_poly.pdbx_seq_one_letter_code
_entity_poly.pdbx_strand_id
1 'polypeptide(L)'
;MVLHKAETVKRYRDSGIGLAFIGLSQVLIVPLQIVLDLRSINLPASILVMLLLFSLMIVANYIYEGTEKLYLKHLCGPTNFLGRHMSFGFVASFILLNRDHISDAMDVPRIVGGFFTTTVVGYISSYLVALGSFKLERRLRRVRKKVPDVETSLKSWPSPSAAWPAPPTERYAKRISRLSRLSVVITTDNSYFTTKTAKGCQTGRLIEQIVHTGPLWICIFLVATVGVPVYFATRYEAPFEALCFTLFWILSVQFQRSLKSSYYLLQHPRLRSIVVIFANPVLVTWAIGTAYLWIKTAYKEQSIDVTITEFHRHHTLAGGILAVTEGGDITSNIGAGDLSGPILDAGILCMGFKMFEYRKELWNSLYTVLITCALLAVANVFLNVMLARALGLQPADALAFAARSVTIALGVPAVENLDGSTVLMSALVIFGGIIFQMGGDWLFSLLHINDQECPQKSDDAGNSITENAGPMDMCDGEKTQKQIARMDNAVVAAGVTIGINAAAMGTAHLIERHSRATAYSALSMTVFGAMTVALTAVSSVSEIIMSLASR
;
A
#
# COMPACT_ATOMS: atom_id res chain seq x y z
N MET A 1 13.04 29.55 -10.54
CA MET A 1 11.61 29.83 -10.83
C MET A 1 11.06 28.91 -11.93
N VAL A 2 11.73 28.77 -13.09
CA VAL A 2 11.26 27.89 -14.19
C VAL A 2 11.22 26.40 -13.81
N LEU A 3 12.27 25.86 -13.17
CA LEU A 3 12.29 24.45 -12.73
C LEU A 3 11.16 24.13 -11.72
N HIS A 4 10.95 25.02 -10.75
CA HIS A 4 9.94 24.84 -9.71
C HIS A 4 8.50 24.92 -10.27
N LYS A 5 8.27 25.78 -11.27
CA LYS A 5 7.00 25.85 -12.00
C LYS A 5 6.73 24.55 -12.77
N ALA A 6 7.75 23.97 -13.39
CA ALA A 6 7.63 22.71 -14.13
C ALA A 6 7.31 21.50 -13.23
N GLU A 7 7.93 21.41 -12.05
CA GLU A 7 7.62 20.35 -11.06
C GLU A 7 6.19 20.47 -10.52
N THR A 8 5.74 21.69 -10.27
CA THR A 8 4.38 21.96 -9.78
C THR A 8 3.32 21.59 -10.81
N VAL A 9 3.51 22.00 -12.07
CA VAL A 9 2.59 21.66 -13.17
C VAL A 9 2.54 20.15 -13.39
N LYS A 10 3.68 19.47 -13.32
CA LYS A 10 3.75 18.01 -13.40
C LYS A 10 2.92 17.35 -12.29
N ARG A 11 3.05 17.81 -11.05
CA ARG A 11 2.30 17.28 -9.90
C ARG A 11 0.79 17.40 -10.07
N TYR A 12 0.28 18.58 -10.46
CA TYR A 12 -1.15 18.78 -10.69
C TYR A 12 -1.68 17.98 -11.88
N ARG A 13 -0.89 17.88 -12.96
CA ARG A 13 -1.22 17.04 -14.11
C ARG A 13 -1.31 15.58 -13.71
N ASP A 14 -0.33 15.08 -12.96
CA ASP A 14 -0.30 13.69 -12.51
C ASP A 14 -1.49 13.39 -11.57
N SER A 15 -1.86 14.33 -10.69
CA SER A 15 -3.09 14.24 -9.89
C SER A 15 -4.37 14.24 -10.72
N GLY A 16 -4.48 15.12 -11.72
CA GLY A 16 -5.65 15.18 -12.60
C GLY A 16 -5.84 13.92 -13.43
N ILE A 17 -4.75 13.37 -14.00
CA ILE A 17 -4.78 12.08 -14.70
C ILE A 17 -5.12 10.95 -13.72
N GLY A 18 -4.60 10.99 -12.49
CA GLY A 18 -4.94 10.02 -11.45
C GLY A 18 -6.42 10.01 -11.09
N LEU A 19 -7.06 11.19 -10.98
CA LEU A 19 -8.50 11.31 -10.76
C LEU A 19 -9.31 10.77 -11.95
N ALA A 20 -8.90 11.08 -13.18
CA ALA A 20 -9.53 10.52 -14.38
C ALA A 20 -9.38 8.99 -14.45
N PHE A 21 -8.24 8.45 -13.98
CA PHE A 21 -7.98 7.02 -13.92
C PHE A 21 -8.94 6.28 -12.99
N ILE A 22 -9.45 6.91 -11.92
CA ILE A 22 -10.49 6.31 -11.06
C ILE A 22 -11.73 5.98 -11.90
N GLY A 23 -12.26 6.94 -12.66
CA GLY A 23 -13.42 6.69 -13.53
C GLY A 23 -13.12 5.69 -14.64
N LEU A 24 -11.96 5.80 -15.28
CA LEU A 24 -11.56 4.88 -16.36
C LEU A 24 -11.41 3.43 -15.88
N SER A 25 -10.91 3.24 -14.66
CA SER A 25 -10.74 1.90 -14.08
C SER A 25 -12.07 1.16 -13.93
N GLN A 26 -13.15 1.87 -13.62
CA GLN A 26 -14.47 1.29 -13.42
C GLN A 26 -15.07 0.73 -14.72
N VAL A 27 -14.66 1.22 -15.89
CA VAL A 27 -15.05 0.67 -17.19
C VAL A 27 -14.63 -0.79 -17.34
N LEU A 28 -13.51 -1.18 -16.71
CA LEU A 28 -13.01 -2.55 -16.75
C LEU A 28 -13.51 -3.38 -15.56
N ILE A 29 -13.64 -2.76 -14.38
CA ILE A 29 -13.97 -3.46 -13.13
C ILE A 29 -15.47 -3.75 -13.04
N VAL A 30 -16.35 -2.79 -13.35
CA VAL A 30 -17.80 -2.96 -13.19
C VAL A 30 -18.35 -4.12 -14.03
N PRO A 31 -18.06 -4.22 -15.34
CA PRO A 31 -18.58 -5.34 -16.13
C PRO A 31 -18.07 -6.69 -15.62
N LEU A 32 -16.80 -6.74 -15.21
CA LEU A 32 -16.23 -7.97 -14.66
C LEU A 32 -16.87 -8.34 -13.32
N GLN A 33 -17.12 -7.36 -12.45
CA GLN A 33 -17.79 -7.58 -11.17
C GLN A 33 -19.22 -8.09 -11.39
N ILE A 34 -19.99 -7.50 -12.31
CA ILE A 34 -21.33 -7.98 -12.66
C ILE A 34 -21.27 -9.44 -13.13
N VAL A 35 -20.30 -9.79 -13.99
CA VAL A 35 -20.15 -11.18 -14.46
C VAL A 35 -19.81 -12.14 -13.32
N LEU A 36 -18.98 -11.74 -12.36
CA LEU A 36 -18.65 -12.55 -11.19
C LEU A 36 -19.85 -12.73 -10.26
N ASP A 37 -20.59 -11.64 -10.00
CA ASP A 37 -21.78 -11.64 -9.15
C ASP A 37 -22.88 -12.54 -9.76
N LEU A 38 -23.10 -12.48 -11.07
CA LEU A 38 -24.04 -13.35 -11.81
C LEU A 38 -23.63 -14.84 -11.79
N ARG A 39 -22.35 -15.13 -11.60
CA ARG A 39 -21.82 -16.50 -11.47
C ARG A 39 -21.70 -16.94 -10.01
N SER A 40 -22.10 -16.11 -9.05
CA SER A 40 -21.94 -16.32 -7.61
C SER A 40 -20.48 -16.61 -7.21
N ILE A 41 -19.53 -15.99 -7.92
CA ILE A 41 -18.11 -16.08 -7.61
C ILE A 41 -17.76 -14.92 -6.68
N ASN A 42 -17.57 -15.21 -5.40
CA ASN A 42 -17.18 -14.23 -4.37
C ASN A 42 -15.70 -13.83 -4.51
N LEU A 43 -15.32 -13.22 -5.63
CA LEU A 43 -13.97 -12.74 -5.90
C LEU A 43 -14.02 -11.25 -6.29
N PRO A 44 -13.10 -10.41 -5.78
CA PRO A 44 -13.07 -9.00 -6.15
C PRO A 44 -12.56 -8.82 -7.57
N ALA A 45 -13.35 -8.21 -8.44
CA ALA A 45 -12.96 -7.95 -9.83
C ALA A 45 -11.68 -7.11 -9.93
N SER A 46 -11.45 -6.18 -9.01
CA SER A 46 -10.25 -5.32 -9.01
C SER A 46 -8.94 -6.09 -8.88
N ILE A 47 -8.92 -7.21 -8.15
CA ILE A 47 -7.72 -8.07 -8.05
C ILE A 47 -7.44 -8.79 -9.37
N LEU A 48 -8.48 -9.32 -10.03
CA LEU A 48 -8.34 -9.93 -11.35
C LEU A 48 -7.88 -8.91 -12.40
N VAL A 49 -8.49 -7.73 -12.40
CA VAL A 49 -8.12 -6.64 -13.30
C VAL A 49 -6.69 -6.19 -13.05
N MET A 50 -6.23 -6.13 -11.80
CA MET A 50 -4.85 -5.83 -11.46
C MET A 50 -3.88 -6.84 -12.09
N LEU A 51 -4.14 -8.15 -11.96
CA LEU A 51 -3.31 -9.20 -12.56
C LEU A 51 -3.37 -9.19 -14.10
N LEU A 52 -4.54 -8.89 -14.65
CA LEU A 52 -4.75 -8.74 -16.09
C LEU A 52 -3.98 -7.54 -16.64
N LEU A 53 -4.03 -6.39 -15.97
CA LEU A 53 -3.25 -5.20 -16.35
C LEU A 53 -1.75 -5.45 -16.26
N PHE A 54 -1.28 -6.12 -15.21
CA PHE A 54 0.11 -6.53 -15.09
C PHE A 54 0.55 -7.40 -16.27
N SER A 55 -0.26 -8.41 -16.62
CA SER A 55 -0.01 -9.32 -17.73
C SER A 55 -0.04 -8.59 -19.08
N LEU A 56 -1.04 -7.73 -19.29
CA LEU A 56 -1.19 -6.91 -20.50
C LEU A 56 0.02 -5.98 -20.69
N MET A 57 0.50 -5.34 -19.63
CA MET A 57 1.68 -4.48 -19.67
C MET A 57 2.96 -5.28 -19.99
N ILE A 58 3.09 -6.51 -19.48
CA ILE A 58 4.20 -7.41 -19.85
C ILE A 58 4.14 -7.74 -21.35
N VAL A 59 2.97 -8.16 -21.84
CA VAL A 59 2.78 -8.53 -23.24
C VAL A 59 3.01 -7.31 -24.15
N ALA A 60 2.47 -6.15 -23.80
CA ALA A 60 2.69 -4.91 -24.52
C ALA A 60 4.17 -4.50 -24.55
N ASN A 61 4.91 -4.72 -23.46
CA ASN A 61 6.35 -4.46 -23.42
C ASN A 61 7.16 -5.48 -24.24
N TYR A 62 6.66 -6.71 -24.38
CA TYR A 62 7.27 -7.72 -25.25
C TYR A 62 7.06 -7.39 -26.74
N ILE A 63 5.87 -6.89 -27.09
CA ILE A 63 5.54 -6.49 -28.48
C ILE A 63 6.20 -5.14 -28.83
N TYR A 64 6.21 -4.19 -27.90
CA TYR A 64 6.70 -2.84 -28.09
C TYR A 64 7.62 -2.41 -26.95
N GLU A 65 8.92 -2.32 -27.22
CA GLU A 65 9.95 -1.93 -26.24
C GLU A 65 9.75 -0.51 -25.67
N GLY A 66 8.96 0.34 -26.34
CA GLY A 66 8.65 1.69 -25.87
C GLY A 66 7.60 1.76 -24.75
N THR A 67 6.97 0.64 -24.39
CA THR A 67 5.93 0.57 -23.34
C THR A 67 6.47 1.02 -21.97
N GLU A 68 7.69 0.64 -21.61
CA GLU A 68 8.35 1.09 -20.38
C GLU A 68 8.55 2.61 -20.36
N LYS A 69 8.99 3.20 -21.47
CA LYS A 69 9.16 4.66 -21.60
C LYS A 69 7.82 5.39 -21.50
N LEU A 70 6.77 4.83 -22.09
CA LEU A 70 5.41 5.38 -22.01
C LEU A 70 4.90 5.36 -20.56
N TYR A 71 5.06 4.24 -19.87
CA TYR A 71 4.71 4.10 -18.46
C TYR A 71 5.43 5.14 -17.59
N LEU A 72 6.77 5.21 -17.68
CA LEU A 72 7.57 6.14 -16.89
C LEU A 72 7.22 7.62 -17.16
N LYS A 73 6.89 7.94 -18.41
CA LYS A 73 6.60 9.33 -18.82
C LYS A 73 5.19 9.80 -18.44
N HIS A 74 4.18 8.95 -18.56
CA HIS A 74 2.77 9.37 -18.45
C HIS A 74 1.97 8.68 -17.34
N LEU A 75 2.28 7.44 -16.97
CA LEU A 75 1.47 6.65 -16.05
C LEU A 75 2.08 6.54 -14.64
N CYS A 76 3.41 6.52 -14.51
CA CYS A 76 4.08 6.36 -13.22
C CYS A 76 3.75 7.48 -12.22
N GLY A 77 3.65 8.73 -12.66
CA GLY A 77 3.23 9.86 -11.81
C GLY A 77 1.81 9.67 -11.27
N PRO A 78 0.79 9.50 -12.14
CA PRO A 78 -0.59 9.25 -11.75
C PRO A 78 -0.78 8.02 -10.85
N THR A 79 -0.14 6.89 -11.19
CA THR A 79 -0.27 5.65 -10.39
C THR A 79 0.36 5.80 -9.00
N ASN A 80 1.49 6.51 -8.90
CA ASN A 80 2.09 6.86 -7.61
C ASN A 80 1.18 7.78 -6.79
N PHE A 81 0.55 8.77 -7.42
CA PHE A 81 -0.38 9.67 -6.73
C PHE A 81 -1.57 8.90 -6.16
N LEU A 82 -2.18 8.03 -6.97
CA LEU A 82 -3.35 7.27 -6.55
C LEU A 82 -2.99 6.22 -5.50
N GLY A 83 -1.89 5.49 -5.66
CA GLY A 83 -1.41 4.53 -4.67
C GLY A 83 -1.10 5.17 -3.31
N ARG A 84 -0.57 6.40 -3.28
CA ARG A 84 -0.32 7.15 -2.03
C ARG A 84 -1.59 7.60 -1.31
N HIS A 85 -2.67 7.83 -2.05
CA HIS A 85 -3.94 8.30 -1.48
C HIS A 85 -5.02 7.22 -1.45
N MET A 86 -4.69 5.98 -1.83
CA MET A 86 -5.57 4.82 -1.77
C MET A 86 -6.17 4.62 -0.38
N SER A 87 -5.42 4.95 0.69
CA SER A 87 -5.91 4.80 2.05
C SER A 87 -7.17 5.61 2.37
N PHE A 88 -7.49 6.63 1.56
CA PHE A 88 -8.74 7.37 1.65
C PHE A 88 -9.97 6.47 1.42
N GLY A 89 -9.86 5.49 0.51
CA GLY A 89 -10.95 4.56 0.19
C GLY A 89 -11.35 3.65 1.37
N PHE A 90 -10.49 3.47 2.37
CA PHE A 90 -10.81 2.68 3.56
C PHE A 90 -11.67 3.45 4.59
N VAL A 91 -11.73 4.79 4.52
CA VAL A 91 -12.43 5.61 5.52
C VAL A 91 -13.91 5.21 5.66
N ALA A 92 -14.59 4.92 4.54
CA ALA A 92 -15.99 4.47 4.58
C ALA A 92 -16.13 3.09 5.25
N SER A 93 -15.21 2.16 4.99
CA SER A 93 -15.19 0.85 5.67
C SER A 93 -15.00 0.99 7.18
N PHE A 94 -14.21 1.97 7.64
CA PHE A 94 -14.08 2.27 9.07
C PHE A 94 -15.36 2.84 9.69
N ILE A 95 -16.10 3.66 8.94
CA ILE A 95 -17.38 4.19 9.42
C ILE A 95 -18.38 3.04 9.55
N LEU A 96 -18.41 2.13 8.58
CA LEU A 96 -19.29 0.97 8.59
C LEU A 96 -19.01 0.05 9.79
N LEU A 97 -17.77 -0.02 10.26
CA LEU A 97 -17.40 -0.80 11.45
C LEU A 97 -18.14 -0.34 12.73
N ASN A 98 -18.59 0.92 12.81
CA ASN A 98 -19.37 1.42 13.95
C ASN A 98 -20.80 0.83 14.01
N ARG A 99 -21.26 0.18 12.94
CA ARG A 99 -22.60 -0.41 12.84
C ARG A 99 -22.73 -1.68 13.66
N ASP A 100 -21.69 -2.52 13.66
CA ASP A 100 -21.78 -3.86 14.22
C ASP A 100 -21.26 -3.86 15.67
N HIS A 101 -22.19 -3.82 16.62
CA HIS A 101 -21.86 -3.82 18.05
C HIS A 101 -21.29 -5.18 18.48
N ILE A 102 -20.12 -5.18 19.11
CA ILE A 102 -19.63 -6.32 19.91
C ILE A 102 -20.57 -6.46 21.10
N SER A 103 -21.46 -7.45 21.04
CA SER A 103 -22.59 -7.61 21.97
C SER A 103 -22.18 -8.06 23.38
N ASP A 104 -20.94 -8.54 23.58
CA ASP A 104 -20.44 -9.00 24.88
C ASP A 104 -19.13 -8.33 25.31
N ALA A 105 -19.19 -7.56 26.41
CA ALA A 105 -18.05 -6.81 26.95
C ALA A 105 -16.90 -7.71 27.46
N MET A 106 -17.18 -8.99 27.74
CA MET A 106 -16.21 -9.96 28.26
C MET A 106 -15.30 -10.57 27.17
N ASP A 107 -15.76 -10.58 25.93
CA ASP A 107 -15.02 -11.16 24.80
C ASP A 107 -14.04 -10.18 24.17
N VAL A 108 -14.28 -8.87 24.33
CA VAL A 108 -13.39 -7.78 23.86
C VAL A 108 -11.93 -7.98 24.29
N PRO A 109 -11.57 -8.17 25.59
CA PRO A 109 -10.18 -8.33 25.99
C PRO A 109 -9.53 -9.60 25.40
N ARG A 110 -10.29 -10.69 25.21
CA ARG A 110 -9.78 -11.93 24.61
C ARG A 110 -9.53 -11.75 23.11
N ILE A 111 -10.46 -11.13 22.39
CA ILE A 111 -10.31 -10.76 20.98
C ILE A 111 -9.10 -9.86 20.79
N VAL A 112 -8.96 -8.82 21.61
CA VAL A 112 -7.82 -7.90 21.56
C VAL A 112 -6.52 -8.62 21.85
N GLY A 113 -6.46 -9.45 22.91
CA GLY A 113 -5.29 -10.26 23.23
C GLY A 113 -4.90 -11.23 22.12
N GLY A 114 -5.88 -11.91 21.52
CA GLY A 114 -5.68 -12.80 20.37
C GLY A 114 -5.21 -12.06 19.14
N PHE A 115 -5.77 -10.90 18.87
CA PHE A 115 -5.37 -10.05 17.76
C PHE A 115 -3.91 -9.60 17.90
N PHE A 116 -3.50 -9.09 19.07
CA PHE A 116 -2.10 -8.71 19.28
C PHE A 116 -1.15 -9.90 19.19
N THR A 117 -1.51 -11.04 19.80
CA THR A 117 -0.68 -12.24 19.81
C THR A 117 -0.48 -12.78 18.39
N THR A 118 -1.57 -13.01 17.66
CA THR A 118 -1.53 -13.51 16.28
C THR A 118 -0.89 -12.49 15.33
N THR A 119 -0.98 -11.18 15.62
CA THR A 119 -0.28 -10.13 14.86
C THR A 119 1.22 -10.24 15.05
N VAL A 120 1.71 -10.22 16.28
CA VAL A 120 3.15 -10.33 16.56
C VAL A 120 3.72 -11.63 16.00
N VAL A 121 3.04 -12.75 16.25
CA VAL A 121 3.44 -14.07 15.72
C VAL A 121 3.41 -14.08 14.18
N GLY A 122 2.37 -13.53 13.55
CA GLY A 122 2.23 -13.46 12.09
C GLY A 122 3.35 -12.67 11.42
N TYR A 123 3.71 -11.50 11.97
CA TYR A 123 4.82 -10.69 11.45
C TYR A 123 6.17 -11.40 11.59
N ILE A 124 6.47 -11.96 12.77
CA ILE A 124 7.74 -12.64 13.03
C ILE A 124 7.87 -13.91 12.18
N SER A 125 6.83 -14.75 12.17
CA SER A 125 6.83 -16.03 11.45
C SER A 125 6.96 -15.81 9.94
N SER A 126 6.14 -14.94 9.35
CA SER A 126 6.20 -14.65 7.91
C SER A 126 7.57 -14.10 7.50
N TYR A 127 8.17 -13.22 8.32
CA TYR A 127 9.47 -12.65 8.00
C TYR A 127 10.59 -13.69 8.05
N LEU A 128 10.60 -14.54 9.09
CA LEU A 128 11.60 -15.59 9.24
C LEU A 128 11.47 -16.66 8.14
N VAL A 129 10.25 -17.08 7.81
CA VAL A 129 9.99 -18.07 6.76
C VAL A 129 10.35 -17.51 5.39
N ALA A 130 9.98 -16.27 5.08
CA ALA A 130 10.35 -15.63 3.83
C ALA A 130 11.88 -15.51 3.71
N LEU A 131 12.55 -14.96 4.73
CA LEU A 131 14.00 -14.81 4.75
C LEU A 131 14.73 -16.16 4.64
N GLY A 132 14.23 -17.18 5.33
CA GLY A 132 14.76 -18.55 5.27
C GLY A 132 14.66 -19.14 3.87
N SER A 133 13.51 -18.98 3.23
CA SER A 133 13.23 -19.51 1.89
C SER A 133 14.11 -18.85 0.81
N PHE A 134 14.31 -17.53 0.87
CA PHE A 134 15.23 -16.84 -0.05
C PHE A 134 16.70 -17.19 0.19
N LYS A 135 17.10 -17.38 1.46
CA LYS A 135 18.45 -17.88 1.77
C LYS A 135 18.65 -19.30 1.22
N LEU A 136 17.63 -20.15 1.34
CA LEU A 136 17.65 -21.52 0.81
C LEU A 136 17.74 -21.53 -0.72
N GLU A 137 16.89 -20.76 -1.40
CA GLU A 137 16.93 -20.63 -2.85
C GLU A 137 18.31 -20.18 -3.34
N ARG A 138 18.91 -19.17 -2.70
CA ARG A 138 20.24 -18.69 -3.06
C ARG A 138 21.34 -19.72 -2.80
N ARG A 139 21.19 -20.56 -1.78
CA ARG A 139 22.10 -21.71 -1.56
C ARG A 139 21.95 -22.73 -2.68
N LEU A 140 20.71 -23.10 -3.03
CA LEU A 140 20.42 -24.04 -4.12
C LEU A 140 20.93 -23.54 -5.48
N ARG A 141 20.73 -22.26 -5.80
CA ARG A 141 21.27 -21.64 -7.03
C ARG A 141 22.80 -21.64 -7.08
N ARG A 142 23.48 -21.42 -5.94
CA ARG A 142 24.94 -21.50 -5.86
C ARG A 142 25.45 -22.93 -6.03
N VAL A 143 24.75 -23.91 -5.48
CA VAL A 143 25.08 -25.34 -5.69
C VAL A 143 24.88 -25.72 -7.16
N ARG A 144 23.75 -25.31 -7.77
CA ARG A 144 23.49 -25.57 -9.20
C ARG A 144 24.54 -24.95 -10.13
N LYS A 145 25.00 -23.72 -9.86
CA LYS A 145 26.11 -23.11 -10.61
C LYS A 145 27.48 -23.75 -10.38
N LYS A 146 27.66 -24.51 -9.29
CA LYS A 146 28.89 -25.25 -8.99
C LYS A 146 28.91 -26.65 -9.58
N VAL A 147 27.76 -27.21 -9.97
CA VAL A 147 27.71 -28.39 -10.83
C VAL A 147 28.17 -27.91 -12.21
N PRO A 148 29.30 -28.41 -12.74
CA PRO A 148 29.75 -28.00 -14.06
C PRO A 148 28.72 -28.51 -15.07
N ASP A 149 28.03 -27.59 -15.75
CA ASP A 149 27.26 -27.94 -16.94
C ASP A 149 28.27 -28.48 -17.97
N VAL A 150 28.23 -29.80 -18.18
CA VAL A 150 29.06 -30.54 -19.16
C VAL A 150 28.87 -29.98 -20.58
N GLU A 151 27.77 -29.29 -20.86
CA GLU A 151 27.48 -28.61 -22.12
C GLU A 151 28.18 -27.26 -22.31
N THR A 152 28.83 -26.69 -21.30
CA THR A 152 29.58 -25.42 -21.45
C THR A 152 31.00 -25.62 -22.01
N SER A 153 31.45 -26.86 -22.17
CA SER A 153 32.77 -27.19 -22.72
C SER A 153 32.83 -27.11 -24.26
N LEU A 154 31.68 -27.05 -24.95
CA LEU A 154 31.63 -27.13 -26.40
C LEU A 154 30.81 -25.99 -27.04
N LYS A 155 31.21 -24.74 -26.82
CA LYS A 155 30.86 -23.60 -27.69
C LYS A 155 31.86 -22.47 -27.51
N SER A 156 32.97 -22.55 -28.25
CA SER A 156 33.78 -21.39 -28.63
C SER A 156 32.95 -20.52 -29.58
N TRP A 157 32.19 -19.58 -29.01
CA TRP A 157 31.72 -18.41 -29.74
C TRP A 157 32.27 -17.16 -29.06
N PRO A 158 32.82 -16.19 -29.82
CA PRO A 158 33.36 -14.97 -29.26
C PRO A 158 32.23 -14.18 -28.57
N SER A 159 32.56 -13.54 -27.46
CA SER A 159 31.57 -12.83 -26.64
C SER A 159 30.87 -11.74 -27.46
N PRO A 160 29.53 -11.56 -27.31
CA PRO A 160 28.81 -10.47 -27.97
C PRO A 160 28.99 -9.14 -27.23
N SER A 161 30.20 -8.87 -26.74
CA SER A 161 30.54 -7.63 -26.01
C SER A 161 31.10 -6.53 -26.93
N ALA A 162 31.24 -6.78 -28.24
CA ALA A 162 32.00 -5.91 -29.14
C ALA A 162 31.24 -5.36 -30.37
N ALA A 163 29.91 -5.59 -30.49
CA ALA A 163 29.21 -5.30 -31.75
C ALA A 163 28.15 -4.17 -31.73
N TRP A 164 27.90 -3.48 -30.60
CA TRP A 164 26.97 -2.34 -30.62
C TRP A 164 27.44 -1.15 -29.77
N PRO A 165 27.55 0.05 -30.36
CA PRO A 165 27.80 1.27 -29.61
C PRO A 165 26.58 1.60 -28.75
N ALA A 166 26.82 1.97 -27.49
CA ALA A 166 25.79 2.46 -26.60
C ALA A 166 25.09 3.69 -27.22
N PRO A 167 23.74 3.81 -27.11
CA PRO A 167 23.04 5.00 -27.55
C PRO A 167 23.54 6.23 -26.77
N PRO A 168 23.54 7.43 -27.37
CA PRO A 168 24.03 8.64 -26.72
C PRO A 168 23.17 8.93 -25.49
N THR A 169 23.80 8.86 -24.33
CA THR A 169 23.24 9.29 -23.05
C THR A 169 23.07 10.80 -23.08
N GLU A 170 21.85 11.25 -23.39
CA GLU A 170 21.46 12.63 -23.14
C GLU A 170 21.55 12.94 -21.64
N ARG A 171 22.26 14.03 -21.35
CA ARG A 171 22.51 14.59 -20.03
C ARG A 171 21.20 14.83 -19.28
N TYR A 172 20.93 14.03 -18.27
CA TYR A 172 20.08 14.45 -17.16
C TYR A 172 20.95 15.13 -16.08
N ALA A 173 20.52 16.31 -15.67
CA ALA A 173 21.31 17.28 -14.96
C ALA A 173 21.79 16.79 -13.58
N LYS A 174 23.11 16.78 -13.42
CA LYS A 174 23.87 16.63 -12.19
C LYS A 174 23.66 17.87 -11.31
N ARG A 175 22.74 17.82 -10.32
CA ARG A 175 22.72 18.71 -9.15
C ARG A 175 21.72 18.18 -8.12
N ILE A 176 22.22 17.43 -7.13
CA ILE A 176 21.93 17.45 -5.68
C ILE A 176 22.79 16.31 -5.09
N SER A 177 24.09 16.58 -4.94
CA SER A 177 25.02 15.70 -4.20
C SER A 177 26.09 16.53 -3.48
N ARG A 178 25.66 17.66 -2.90
CA ARG A 178 26.50 18.52 -2.03
C ARG A 178 25.79 18.90 -0.72
N LEU A 179 24.92 18.04 -0.19
CA LEU A 179 24.27 18.25 1.11
C LEU A 179 24.49 17.12 2.14
N SER A 180 25.42 16.19 1.86
CA SER A 180 25.82 15.13 2.81
C SER A 180 27.23 15.32 3.41
N ARG A 181 27.90 16.46 3.16
CA ARG A 181 29.16 16.87 3.85
C ARG A 181 28.97 18.03 4.84
N LEU A 182 27.74 18.32 5.25
CA LEU A 182 27.44 19.38 6.23
C LEU A 182 26.96 18.85 7.58
N SER A 183 26.78 17.53 7.74
CA SER A 183 26.36 16.91 9.00
C SER A 183 27.51 16.39 9.88
N VAL A 184 28.77 16.66 9.51
CA VAL A 184 29.96 16.24 10.29
C VAL A 184 30.77 17.44 10.82
N VAL A 185 30.37 18.68 10.53
CA VAL A 185 31.08 19.89 11.02
C VAL A 185 30.26 20.69 12.04
N ILE A 186 29.00 20.34 12.32
CA ILE A 186 28.15 21.06 13.29
C ILE A 186 28.14 20.33 14.64
N THR A 187 29.33 20.06 15.16
CA THR A 187 29.53 19.66 16.56
C THR A 187 30.65 20.47 17.19
N THR A 188 30.85 21.73 16.82
CA THR A 188 31.65 22.64 17.65
C THR A 188 31.30 24.10 17.39
N ASP A 189 31.12 24.83 18.49
CA ASP A 189 31.17 26.28 18.68
C ASP A 189 30.11 27.22 18.08
N ASN A 190 29.19 27.60 18.98
CA ASN A 190 29.00 28.97 19.47
C ASN A 190 29.36 30.17 18.57
N SER A 191 28.34 31.04 18.47
CA SER A 191 28.39 32.50 18.60
C SER A 191 28.22 33.39 17.36
N TYR A 192 27.40 34.44 17.58
CA TYR A 192 27.23 35.71 16.88
C TYR A 192 26.41 35.79 15.57
N PHE A 193 25.18 36.28 15.76
CA PHE A 193 24.60 37.46 15.10
C PHE A 193 25.31 38.00 13.84
N THR A 194 24.68 37.85 12.67
CA THR A 194 24.60 38.93 11.69
C THR A 194 23.39 38.75 10.78
N THR A 195 22.35 39.52 11.08
CA THR A 195 21.26 39.85 10.19
C THR A 195 21.81 40.51 8.92
N LYS A 196 21.83 39.78 7.80
CA LYS A 196 21.77 40.39 6.46
C LYS A 196 20.41 40.10 5.84
N THR A 197 19.58 41.13 5.87
CA THR A 197 18.28 41.26 5.23
C THR A 197 18.38 41.06 3.72
N ALA A 198 18.06 39.85 3.24
CA ALA A 198 17.82 39.61 1.82
C ALA A 198 16.34 39.93 1.48
N LYS A 199 16.10 41.17 1.01
CA LYS A 199 14.82 41.71 0.53
C LYS A 199 14.29 41.07 -0.78
N GLY A 200 14.44 39.75 -0.96
CA GLY A 200 13.98 39.02 -2.16
C GLY A 200 13.09 37.79 -1.91
N CYS A 201 12.69 37.53 -0.66
CA CYS A 201 12.15 36.23 -0.24
C CYS A 201 10.75 36.31 0.41
N GLN A 202 9.81 37.00 -0.23
CA GLN A 202 8.39 36.95 0.17
C GLN A 202 7.51 36.36 -0.93
N THR A 203 7.66 36.83 -2.18
CA THR A 203 6.83 36.36 -3.31
C THR A 203 7.03 34.88 -3.63
N GLY A 204 8.26 34.35 -3.48
CA GLY A 204 8.53 32.92 -3.64
C GLY A 204 7.85 32.04 -2.59
N ARG A 205 7.87 32.47 -1.30
CA ARG A 205 7.20 31.74 -0.20
C ARG A 205 5.69 31.77 -0.33
N LEU A 206 5.11 32.88 -0.77
CA LEU A 206 3.67 33.00 -0.97
C LEU A 206 3.18 32.09 -2.10
N ILE A 207 3.90 32.04 -3.23
CA ILE A 207 3.57 31.13 -4.34
C ILE A 207 3.68 29.67 -3.88
N GLU A 208 4.71 29.33 -3.12
CA GLU A 208 4.92 27.99 -2.58
C GLU A 208 3.82 27.58 -1.57
N GLN A 209 3.41 28.51 -0.70
CA GLN A 209 2.28 28.31 0.22
C GLN A 209 0.94 28.17 -0.51
N ILE A 210 0.68 28.97 -1.55
CA ILE A 210 -0.52 28.87 -2.38
C ILE A 210 -0.57 27.54 -3.13
N VAL A 211 0.56 27.12 -3.70
CA VAL A 211 0.67 25.82 -4.38
C VAL A 211 0.46 24.66 -3.42
N HIS A 212 0.95 24.75 -2.18
CA HIS A 212 0.79 23.71 -1.17
C HIS A 212 -0.66 23.65 -0.62
N THR A 213 -1.34 24.79 -0.52
CA THR A 213 -2.74 24.89 -0.06
C THR A 213 -3.78 24.80 -1.19
N GLY A 214 -3.35 24.80 -2.45
CA GLY A 214 -4.19 24.77 -3.64
C GLY A 214 -5.28 23.70 -3.62
N PRO A 215 -4.99 22.41 -3.32
CA PRO A 215 -6.02 21.37 -3.28
C PRO A 215 -7.12 21.64 -2.24
N LEU A 216 -6.78 22.27 -1.12
CA LEU A 216 -7.75 22.64 -0.09
C LEU A 216 -8.70 23.72 -0.60
N TRP A 217 -8.18 24.76 -1.23
CA TRP A 217 -9.00 25.82 -1.81
C TRP A 217 -9.86 25.34 -2.97
N ILE A 218 -9.33 24.45 -3.82
CA ILE A 218 -10.10 23.80 -4.89
C ILE A 218 -11.25 22.99 -4.29
N CYS A 219 -11.00 22.22 -3.24
CA CYS A 219 -12.04 21.42 -2.59
C CYS A 219 -13.12 22.31 -1.95
N ILE A 220 -12.74 23.36 -1.22
CA ILE A 220 -13.69 24.33 -0.64
C ILE A 220 -14.52 24.99 -1.74
N PHE A 221 -13.89 25.40 -2.84
CA PHE A 221 -14.58 25.96 -3.99
C PHE A 221 -15.59 24.98 -4.59
N LEU A 222 -15.22 23.70 -4.76
CA LEU A 222 -16.12 22.66 -5.26
C LEU A 222 -17.28 22.38 -4.30
N VAL A 223 -17.04 22.37 -2.99
CA VAL A 223 -18.12 22.27 -1.99
C VAL A 223 -19.10 23.42 -2.15
N ALA A 224 -18.61 24.65 -2.28
CA ALA A 224 -19.46 25.85 -2.40
C ALA A 224 -20.20 25.95 -3.74
N THR A 225 -19.58 25.51 -4.85
CA THR A 225 -20.12 25.70 -6.21
C THR A 225 -20.85 24.49 -6.77
N VAL A 226 -20.51 23.28 -6.33
CA VAL A 226 -21.13 22.03 -6.79
C VAL A 226 -21.88 21.36 -5.65
N GLY A 227 -21.21 21.12 -4.52
CA GLY A 227 -21.80 20.37 -3.40
C GLY A 227 -23.07 21.01 -2.85
N VAL A 228 -22.98 22.27 -2.42
CA VAL A 228 -24.09 23.01 -1.81
C VAL A 228 -25.25 23.23 -2.81
N PRO A 229 -25.01 23.70 -4.05
CA PRO A 229 -26.11 23.88 -5.01
C PRO A 229 -26.81 22.58 -5.39
N VAL A 230 -26.07 21.48 -5.61
CA VAL A 230 -26.67 20.17 -5.92
C VAL A 230 -27.53 19.69 -4.75
N TYR A 231 -27.02 19.80 -3.52
CA TYR A 231 -27.78 19.44 -2.32
C TYR A 231 -29.12 20.18 -2.22
N PHE A 232 -29.12 21.50 -2.44
CA PHE A 232 -30.36 22.29 -2.35
C PHE A 232 -31.29 22.11 -3.56
N ALA A 233 -30.75 21.90 -4.76
CA ALA A 233 -31.54 21.79 -5.98
C ALA A 233 -32.19 20.42 -6.15
N THR A 234 -31.47 19.33 -5.87
CA THR A 234 -31.93 17.96 -6.14
C THR A 234 -32.26 17.16 -4.88
N ARG A 235 -31.96 17.69 -3.69
CA ARG A 235 -32.00 16.96 -2.40
C ARG A 235 -31.08 15.74 -2.36
N TYR A 236 -30.16 15.62 -3.31
CA TYR A 236 -29.19 14.54 -3.34
C TYR A 236 -27.97 14.90 -2.51
N GLU A 237 -27.79 14.20 -1.39
CA GLU A 237 -26.76 14.54 -0.38
C GLU A 237 -25.37 14.00 -0.72
N ALA A 238 -25.29 12.92 -1.51
CA ALA A 238 -24.03 12.21 -1.73
C ALA A 238 -22.90 13.08 -2.34
N PRO A 239 -23.13 13.96 -3.33
CA PRO A 239 -22.06 14.78 -3.90
C PRO A 239 -21.49 15.78 -2.90
N PHE A 240 -22.36 16.36 -2.05
CA PHE A 240 -21.94 17.26 -0.98
C PHE A 240 -21.09 16.51 0.05
N GLU A 241 -21.57 15.35 0.51
CA GLU A 241 -20.85 14.54 1.49
C GLU A 241 -19.51 14.02 0.96
N ALA A 242 -19.46 13.56 -0.28
CA ALA A 242 -18.21 13.12 -0.92
C ALA A 242 -17.16 14.23 -0.96
N LEU A 243 -17.56 15.46 -1.27
CA LEU A 243 -16.67 16.62 -1.26
C LEU A 243 -16.25 17.01 0.17
N CYS A 244 -17.16 16.95 1.15
CA CYS A 244 -16.84 17.16 2.56
C CYS A 244 -15.84 16.13 3.10
N PHE A 245 -16.03 14.84 2.80
CA PHE A 245 -15.09 13.78 3.16
C PHE A 245 -13.72 13.95 2.49
N THR A 246 -13.71 14.40 1.23
CA THR A 246 -12.47 14.76 0.53
C THR A 246 -11.76 15.93 1.21
N LEU A 247 -12.52 16.94 1.67
CA LEU A 247 -11.98 18.06 2.43
C LEU A 247 -11.40 17.60 3.78
N PHE A 248 -12.12 16.76 4.52
CA PHE A 248 -11.64 16.17 5.79
C PHE A 248 -10.34 15.40 5.58
N TRP A 249 -10.25 14.64 4.49
CA TRP A 249 -9.01 13.94 4.13
C TRP A 249 -7.85 14.89 3.87
N ILE A 250 -8.06 15.93 3.05
CA ILE A 250 -7.01 16.92 2.73
C ILE A 250 -6.55 17.64 4.01
N LEU A 251 -7.49 18.05 4.87
CA LEU A 251 -7.19 18.67 6.17
C LEU A 251 -6.40 17.73 7.07
N SER A 252 -6.78 16.46 7.14
CA SER A 252 -6.09 15.45 7.95
C SER A 252 -4.66 15.20 7.48
N VAL A 253 -4.44 15.12 6.15
CA VAL A 253 -3.09 15.01 5.56
C VAL A 253 -2.24 16.25 5.88
N GLN A 254 -2.80 17.45 5.77
CA GLN A 254 -2.09 18.68 6.11
C GLN A 254 -1.78 18.78 7.60
N PHE A 255 -2.73 18.38 8.46
CA PHE A 255 -2.57 18.33 9.90
C PHE A 255 -1.43 17.39 10.29
N GLN A 256 -1.40 16.17 9.75
CA GLN A 256 -0.31 15.23 10.00
C GLN A 256 1.05 15.76 9.54
N ARG A 257 1.12 16.41 8.38
CA ARG A 257 2.36 17.03 7.88
C ARG A 257 2.83 18.17 8.78
N SER A 258 1.92 19.00 9.26
CA SER A 258 2.21 20.09 10.19
C SER A 258 2.80 19.56 11.50
N LEU A 259 2.21 18.50 12.07
CA LEU A 259 2.73 17.83 13.26
C LEU A 259 4.13 17.24 13.04
N LYS A 260 4.38 16.63 11.89
CA LYS A 260 5.71 16.11 11.52
C LYS A 260 6.76 17.23 11.42
N SER A 261 6.37 18.46 11.06
CA SER A 261 7.25 19.62 10.88
C SER A 261 7.40 20.52 12.12
N SER A 262 6.63 20.29 13.18
CA SER A 262 6.59 21.18 14.34
C SER A 262 7.88 21.12 15.17
N TYR A 263 8.41 22.31 15.49
CA TYR A 263 9.64 22.49 16.27
C TYR A 263 9.52 21.98 17.72
N TYR A 264 8.39 22.20 18.38
CA TYR A 264 8.17 21.73 19.75
C TYR A 264 8.13 20.21 19.86
N LEU A 265 7.52 19.54 18.87
CA LEU A 265 7.48 18.08 18.80
C LEU A 265 8.84 17.48 18.43
N LEU A 266 9.71 18.22 17.73
CA LEU A 266 11.09 17.78 17.47
C LEU A 266 11.92 17.63 18.76
N GLN A 267 11.60 18.37 19.82
CA GLN A 267 12.29 18.27 21.12
C GLN A 267 11.93 17.00 21.90
N HIS A 268 10.78 16.38 21.61
CA HIS A 268 10.31 15.15 22.27
C HIS A 268 10.03 14.03 21.26
N PRO A 269 11.04 13.21 20.90
CA PRO A 269 10.92 12.24 19.80
C PRO A 269 9.88 11.14 20.07
N ARG A 270 9.73 10.67 21.32
CA ARG A 270 8.73 9.65 21.67
C ARG A 270 7.31 10.20 21.58
N LEU A 271 7.08 11.40 22.11
CA LEU A 271 5.77 12.05 22.05
C LEU A 271 5.39 12.37 20.60
N ARG A 272 6.35 12.85 19.80
CA ARG A 272 6.14 13.08 18.36
C ARG A 272 5.72 11.84 17.63
N SER A 273 6.39 10.70 17.84
CA SER A 273 6.01 9.45 17.21
C SER A 273 4.58 9.06 17.59
N ILE A 274 4.22 9.11 18.87
CA ILE A 274 2.86 8.77 19.34
C ILE A 274 1.81 9.72 18.73
N VAL A 275 2.04 11.04 18.79
CA VAL A 275 1.09 12.04 18.27
C VAL A 275 0.92 11.94 16.75
N VAL A 276 2.01 11.74 15.99
CA VAL A 276 1.95 11.59 14.52
C VAL A 276 1.24 10.29 14.12
N ILE A 277 1.39 9.24 14.93
CA ILE A 277 0.73 7.95 14.78
C ILE A 277 -0.79 8.10 14.95
N PHE A 278 -1.25 8.76 16.02
CA PHE A 278 -2.69 9.01 16.23
C PHE A 278 -3.27 10.01 15.23
N ALA A 279 -2.45 10.95 14.74
CA ALA A 279 -2.84 11.88 13.68
C ALA A 279 -2.76 11.27 12.26
N ASN A 280 -2.83 9.95 12.13
CA ASN A 280 -2.95 9.28 10.83
C ASN A 280 -4.17 9.83 10.08
N PRO A 281 -4.03 10.26 8.81
CA PRO A 281 -5.11 10.84 8.04
C PRO A 281 -6.35 9.97 7.96
N VAL A 282 -6.19 8.65 7.91
CA VAL A 282 -7.31 7.70 7.90
C VAL A 282 -8.12 7.78 9.20
N LEU A 283 -7.44 7.72 10.35
CA LEU A 283 -8.06 7.77 11.67
C LEU A 283 -8.73 9.13 11.94
N VAL A 284 -8.05 10.22 11.60
CA VAL A 284 -8.58 11.58 11.81
C VAL A 284 -9.79 11.82 10.90
N THR A 285 -9.72 11.40 9.62
CA THR A 285 -10.86 11.54 8.69
C THR A 285 -12.03 10.67 9.14
N TRP A 286 -11.78 9.45 9.61
CA TRP A 286 -12.81 8.59 10.17
C TRP A 286 -13.47 9.20 11.42
N ALA A 287 -12.68 9.75 12.35
CA ALA A 287 -13.21 10.35 13.56
C ALA A 287 -14.07 11.59 13.25
N ILE A 288 -13.61 12.48 12.37
CA ILE A 288 -14.36 13.66 11.92
C ILE A 288 -15.61 13.24 11.13
N GLY A 289 -15.49 12.27 10.22
CA GLY A 289 -16.60 11.76 9.42
C GLY A 289 -17.67 11.08 10.27
N THR A 290 -17.26 10.29 11.26
CA THR A 290 -18.18 9.67 12.22
C THR A 290 -18.89 10.74 13.04
N ALA A 291 -18.18 11.73 13.57
CA ALA A 291 -18.78 12.85 14.28
C ALA A 291 -19.79 13.63 13.41
N TYR A 292 -19.47 13.85 12.13
CA TYR A 292 -20.39 14.45 11.16
C TYR A 292 -21.67 13.63 11.00
N LEU A 293 -21.58 12.31 10.84
CA LEU A 293 -22.76 11.44 10.71
C LEU A 293 -23.60 11.42 12.00
N TRP A 294 -22.99 11.47 13.18
CA TRP A 294 -23.69 11.61 14.46
C TRP A 294 -24.38 12.96 14.62
N ILE A 295 -23.79 14.05 14.13
CA ILE A 295 -24.45 15.36 14.11
C ILE A 295 -25.64 15.32 13.14
N LYS A 296 -25.48 14.67 11.99
CA LYS A 296 -26.54 14.50 10.99
C LYS A 296 -27.72 13.69 11.53
N THR A 297 -27.47 12.60 12.27
CA THR A 297 -28.54 11.81 12.90
C THR A 297 -29.28 12.61 13.95
N ALA A 298 -28.57 13.39 14.76
CA ALA A 298 -29.17 14.26 15.75
C ALA A 298 -30.07 15.35 15.11
N TYR A 299 -29.69 15.86 13.93
CA TYR A 299 -30.49 16.85 13.21
C TYR A 299 -31.69 16.25 12.47
N LYS A 300 -31.56 15.05 11.89
CA LYS A 300 -32.64 14.37 11.16
C LYS A 300 -33.59 13.55 12.05
N GLU A 301 -33.30 13.44 13.34
CA GLU A 301 -34.03 12.59 14.30
C GLU A 301 -34.17 11.12 13.83
N GLN A 302 -33.13 10.59 13.18
CA GLN A 302 -33.09 9.23 12.66
C GLN A 302 -32.03 8.37 13.38
N SER A 303 -32.16 7.04 13.30
CA SER A 303 -31.14 6.15 13.85
C SER A 303 -29.83 6.26 13.06
N ILE A 304 -28.72 6.02 13.77
CA ILE A 304 -27.38 6.01 13.18
C ILE A 304 -27.25 4.97 12.07
N ASP A 305 -27.91 3.82 12.22
CA ASP A 305 -27.95 2.78 11.20
C ASP A 305 -28.52 3.28 9.87
N VAL A 306 -29.65 3.99 9.91
CA VAL A 306 -30.28 4.51 8.68
C VAL A 306 -29.36 5.52 8.00
N THR A 307 -28.76 6.44 8.77
CA THR A 307 -27.83 7.43 8.21
C THR A 307 -26.57 6.79 7.63
N ILE A 308 -26.03 5.74 8.26
CA ILE A 308 -24.89 4.98 7.74
C ILE A 308 -25.29 4.21 6.47
N THR A 309 -26.50 3.64 6.41
CA THR A 309 -26.98 2.97 5.19
C THR A 309 -27.22 3.94 4.03
N GLU A 310 -27.68 5.15 4.29
CA GLU A 310 -27.79 6.19 3.26
C GLU A 310 -26.40 6.64 2.76
N PHE A 311 -25.42 6.70 3.67
CA PHE A 311 -24.05 7.04 3.34
C PHE A 311 -23.38 5.95 2.49
N HIS A 312 -23.57 4.68 2.82
CA HIS A 312 -23.00 3.53 2.10
C HIS A 312 -24.10 2.49 1.83
N ARG A 313 -24.67 2.52 0.63
CA ARG A 313 -25.83 1.71 0.24
C ARG A 313 -25.44 0.36 -0.33
N HIS A 314 -24.35 0.33 -1.09
CA HIS A 314 -23.91 -0.85 -1.82
C HIS A 314 -22.44 -1.15 -1.55
N HIS A 315 -22.12 -2.41 -1.30
CA HIS A 315 -20.75 -2.87 -1.10
C HIS A 315 -19.87 -2.72 -2.36
N THR A 316 -20.48 -2.82 -3.55
CA THR A 316 -19.81 -2.64 -4.83
C THR A 316 -20.54 -1.59 -5.67
N LEU A 317 -19.78 -0.83 -6.45
CA LEU A 317 -20.36 0.14 -7.39
C LEU A 317 -21.16 -0.57 -8.50
N ALA A 318 -20.81 -1.82 -8.84
CA ALA A 318 -21.59 -2.67 -9.74
C ALA A 318 -23.01 -2.90 -9.24
N GLY A 319 -23.17 -3.24 -7.95
CA GLY A 319 -24.49 -3.38 -7.32
C GLY A 319 -25.30 -2.09 -7.38
N GLY A 320 -24.67 -0.95 -7.09
CA GLY A 320 -25.30 0.36 -7.22
C GLY A 320 -25.76 0.68 -8.64
N ILE A 321 -24.94 0.40 -9.66
CA ILE A 321 -25.30 0.62 -11.07
C ILE A 321 -26.46 -0.30 -11.50
N LEU A 322 -26.45 -1.57 -11.07
CA LEU A 322 -27.53 -2.49 -11.37
C LEU A 322 -28.85 -2.02 -10.76
N ALA A 323 -28.83 -1.61 -9.49
CA ALA A 323 -29.99 -1.06 -8.81
C ALA A 323 -30.53 0.23 -9.48
N VAL A 324 -29.64 1.08 -9.99
CA VAL A 324 -30.02 2.25 -10.80
C VAL A 324 -30.65 1.84 -12.13
N THR A 325 -30.11 0.80 -12.77
CA THR A 325 -30.61 0.31 -14.07
C THR A 325 -31.99 -0.32 -13.93
N GLU A 326 -32.27 -0.96 -12.79
CA GLU A 326 -33.57 -1.57 -12.48
C GLU A 326 -34.60 -0.57 -11.95
N GLY A 327 -34.19 0.34 -11.05
CA GLY A 327 -35.08 1.26 -10.33
C GLY A 327 -35.15 2.69 -10.90
N GLY A 328 -34.29 3.05 -11.85
CA GLY A 328 -34.30 4.32 -12.57
C GLY A 328 -33.83 5.57 -11.80
N ASP A 329 -33.52 5.46 -10.51
CA ASP A 329 -33.15 6.60 -9.67
C ASP A 329 -31.74 6.48 -9.08
N ILE A 330 -30.86 7.40 -9.46
CA ILE A 330 -29.47 7.48 -8.96
C ILE A 330 -29.45 7.96 -7.50
N THR A 331 -30.37 8.84 -7.13
CA THR A 331 -30.31 9.57 -5.86
C THR A 331 -30.61 8.69 -4.65
N SER A 332 -31.41 7.64 -4.85
CA SER A 332 -31.79 6.65 -3.86
C SER A 332 -30.84 5.46 -3.79
N ASN A 333 -29.99 5.25 -4.81
CA ASN A 333 -29.16 4.05 -4.92
C ASN A 333 -27.66 4.28 -4.67
N ILE A 334 -27.12 5.49 -4.89
CA ILE A 334 -25.68 5.75 -4.72
C ILE A 334 -25.44 6.74 -3.58
N GLY A 335 -24.78 6.29 -2.51
CA GLY A 335 -24.33 7.10 -1.38
C GLY A 335 -22.92 7.67 -1.57
N ALA A 336 -22.50 8.56 -0.68
CA ALA A 336 -21.15 9.16 -0.72
C ALA A 336 -20.05 8.15 -0.38
N GLY A 337 -20.31 7.25 0.57
CA GLY A 337 -19.44 6.16 0.96
C GLY A 337 -19.24 5.13 -0.15
N ASP A 338 -20.21 4.96 -1.05
CA ASP A 338 -20.09 4.05 -2.20
C ASP A 338 -18.98 4.48 -3.18
N LEU A 339 -18.59 5.77 -3.16
CA LEU A 339 -17.47 6.29 -3.94
C LEU A 339 -16.09 5.87 -3.40
N SER A 340 -16.02 5.31 -2.18
CA SER A 340 -14.77 4.82 -1.62
C SER A 340 -14.28 3.54 -2.31
N GLY A 341 -15.21 2.70 -2.77
CA GLY A 341 -14.92 1.47 -3.54
C GLY A 341 -14.10 1.76 -4.80
N PRO A 342 -14.55 2.65 -5.71
CA PRO A 342 -13.81 3.03 -6.89
C PRO A 342 -12.41 3.59 -6.64
N ILE A 343 -12.23 4.36 -5.56
CA ILE A 343 -10.92 4.89 -5.16
C ILE A 343 -9.99 3.74 -4.75
N LEU A 344 -10.51 2.79 -3.98
CA LEU A 344 -9.78 1.63 -3.53
C LEU A 344 -9.40 0.72 -4.71
N ASP A 345 -10.36 0.42 -5.57
CA ASP A 345 -10.19 -0.37 -6.79
C ASP A 345 -9.09 0.21 -7.68
N ALA A 346 -9.14 1.50 -7.96
CA ALA A 346 -8.13 2.14 -8.79
C ALA A 346 -6.74 2.12 -8.12
N GLY A 347 -6.69 2.16 -6.77
CA GLY A 347 -5.47 1.94 -5.99
C GLY A 347 -4.91 0.52 -6.11
N ILE A 348 -5.78 -0.51 -6.07
CA ILE A 348 -5.39 -1.92 -6.30
C ILE A 348 -4.82 -2.08 -7.72
N LEU A 349 -5.47 -1.51 -8.73
CA LEU A 349 -4.95 -1.54 -10.10
C LEU A 349 -3.57 -0.87 -10.24
N CYS A 350 -3.32 0.21 -9.47
CA CYS A 350 -2.00 0.83 -9.40
C CYS A 350 -0.91 -0.12 -8.91
N MET A 351 -1.24 -1.09 -8.04
CA MET A 351 -0.29 -2.12 -7.62
C MET A 351 0.11 -3.04 -8.79
N GLY A 352 -0.77 -3.30 -9.75
CA GLY A 352 -0.45 -4.04 -10.98
C GLY A 352 0.61 -3.33 -11.83
N PHE A 353 0.53 -2.00 -11.94
CA PHE A 353 1.59 -1.20 -12.56
C PHE A 353 2.89 -1.23 -11.78
N LYS A 354 2.83 -1.28 -10.44
CA LYS A 354 4.04 -1.45 -9.59
C LYS A 354 4.69 -2.82 -9.75
N MET A 355 3.90 -3.87 -9.92
CA MET A 355 4.43 -5.19 -10.27
C MET A 355 5.14 -5.15 -11.63
N PHE A 356 4.62 -4.40 -12.61
CA PHE A 356 5.26 -4.20 -13.91
C PHE A 356 6.59 -3.41 -13.80
N GLU A 357 6.63 -2.38 -12.96
CA GLU A 357 7.82 -1.57 -12.70
C GLU A 357 9.00 -2.44 -12.22
N TYR A 358 8.75 -3.34 -11.27
CA TYR A 358 9.77 -4.25 -10.71
C TYR A 358 9.74 -5.66 -11.32
N ARG A 359 9.16 -5.84 -12.52
CA ARG A 359 8.89 -7.16 -13.13
C ARG A 359 10.11 -8.07 -13.23
N LYS A 360 11.28 -7.54 -13.59
CA LYS A 360 12.51 -8.33 -13.77
C LYS A 360 12.97 -8.95 -12.45
N GLU A 361 12.85 -8.18 -11.37
CA GLU A 361 13.20 -8.62 -10.02
C GLU A 361 12.17 -9.64 -9.52
N LEU A 362 10.89 -9.36 -9.76
CA LEU A 362 9.79 -10.25 -9.39
C LEU A 362 9.91 -11.62 -10.07
N TRP A 363 10.15 -11.65 -11.39
CA TRP A 363 10.31 -12.88 -12.17
C TRP A 363 11.43 -13.79 -11.65
N ASN A 364 12.55 -13.21 -11.23
CA ASN A 364 13.68 -13.98 -10.71
C ASN A 364 13.34 -14.73 -9.42
N SER A 365 12.43 -14.20 -8.61
CA SER A 365 12.04 -14.74 -7.30
C SER A 365 10.62 -15.30 -7.26
N LEU A 366 9.91 -15.33 -8.40
CA LEU A 366 8.48 -15.60 -8.47
C LEU A 366 8.11 -16.92 -7.80
N TYR A 367 8.78 -18.02 -8.19
CA TYR A 367 8.53 -19.35 -7.64
C TYR A 367 8.71 -19.40 -6.12
N THR A 368 9.73 -18.73 -5.58
CA THR A 368 9.99 -18.70 -4.15
C THR A 368 8.93 -17.88 -3.41
N VAL A 369 8.49 -16.76 -3.97
CA VAL A 369 7.36 -15.99 -3.42
C VAL A 369 6.08 -16.83 -3.41
N LEU A 370 5.78 -17.55 -4.50
CA LEU A 370 4.58 -18.40 -4.58
C LEU A 370 4.60 -19.53 -3.54
N ILE A 371 5.71 -20.26 -3.44
CA ILE A 371 5.85 -21.37 -2.47
C ILE A 371 5.80 -20.85 -1.03
N THR A 372 6.49 -19.74 -0.73
CA THR A 372 6.46 -19.14 0.61
C THR A 372 5.07 -18.68 1.01
N CYS A 373 4.33 -18.04 0.10
CA CYS A 373 2.96 -17.60 0.36
C CYS A 373 2.03 -18.79 0.57
N ALA A 374 2.15 -19.87 -0.20
CA ALA A 374 1.34 -21.07 -0.02
C ALA A 374 1.60 -21.75 1.34
N LEU A 375 2.88 -21.91 1.73
CA LEU A 375 3.25 -22.46 3.04
C LEU A 375 2.75 -21.58 4.19
N LEU A 376 2.90 -20.26 4.06
CA LEU A 376 2.41 -19.32 5.05
C LEU A 376 0.89 -19.27 5.12
N ALA A 377 0.17 -19.45 4.01
CA ALA A 377 -1.29 -19.51 3.99
C ALA A 377 -1.81 -20.69 4.81
N VAL A 378 -1.25 -21.90 4.59
CA VAL A 378 -1.56 -23.08 5.39
C VAL A 378 -1.24 -22.80 6.86
N ALA A 379 -0.01 -22.40 7.18
CA ALA A 379 0.39 -22.16 8.55
C ALA A 379 -0.48 -21.11 9.25
N ASN A 380 -0.81 -20.00 8.59
CA ASN A 380 -1.57 -18.90 9.17
C ASN A 380 -3.03 -19.28 9.46
N VAL A 381 -3.68 -20.03 8.54
CA VAL A 381 -5.07 -20.48 8.74
C VAL A 381 -5.18 -21.37 9.97
N PHE A 382 -4.31 -22.38 10.12
CA PHE A 382 -4.35 -23.28 11.26
C PHE A 382 -3.84 -22.61 12.55
N LEU A 383 -2.69 -21.95 12.50
CA LEU A 383 -2.05 -21.40 13.69
C LEU A 383 -2.87 -20.26 14.33
N ASN A 384 -3.49 -19.40 13.53
CA ASN A 384 -4.30 -18.31 14.08
C ASN A 384 -5.56 -18.82 14.77
N VAL A 385 -6.22 -19.83 14.19
CA VAL A 385 -7.40 -20.48 14.82
C VAL A 385 -6.99 -21.17 16.12
N MET A 386 -5.88 -21.92 16.12
CA MET A 386 -5.35 -22.55 17.34
C MET A 386 -5.02 -21.54 18.44
N LEU A 387 -4.36 -20.43 18.09
CA LEU A 387 -4.01 -19.38 19.04
C LEU A 387 -5.25 -18.66 19.56
N ALA A 388 -6.24 -18.40 18.70
CA ALA A 388 -7.51 -17.79 19.12
C ALA A 388 -8.26 -18.71 20.09
N ARG A 389 -8.30 -20.03 19.83
CA ARG A 389 -8.91 -20.98 20.77
C ARG A 389 -8.15 -21.16 22.06
N ALA A 390 -6.82 -21.20 22.01
CA ALA A 390 -5.98 -21.25 23.22
C ALA A 390 -6.21 -20.03 24.15
N LEU A 391 -6.69 -18.91 23.61
CA LEU A 391 -7.05 -17.70 24.37
C LEU A 391 -8.50 -17.66 24.84
N GLY A 392 -9.28 -18.72 24.58
CA GLY A 392 -10.66 -18.87 25.06
C GLY A 392 -11.70 -18.07 24.28
N LEU A 393 -11.45 -17.75 23.01
CA LEU A 393 -12.50 -17.22 22.11
C LEU A 393 -13.52 -18.29 21.77
N GLN A 394 -14.75 -17.89 21.43
CA GLN A 394 -15.82 -18.79 20.94
C GLN A 394 -15.48 -19.40 19.56
N PRO A 395 -16.13 -20.52 19.14
CA PRO A 395 -15.78 -21.19 17.89
C PRO A 395 -15.90 -20.29 16.67
N ALA A 396 -17.03 -19.60 16.53
CA ALA A 396 -17.29 -18.69 15.41
C ALA A 396 -16.29 -17.53 15.37
N ASP A 397 -15.89 -17.01 16.53
CA ASP A 397 -14.91 -15.93 16.63
C ASP A 397 -13.49 -16.40 16.33
N ALA A 398 -13.11 -17.59 16.79
CA ALA A 398 -11.80 -18.16 16.50
C ALA A 398 -11.64 -18.49 15.01
N LEU A 399 -12.72 -18.88 14.32
CA LEU A 399 -12.71 -19.11 12.88
C LEU A 399 -12.51 -17.81 12.09
N ALA A 400 -12.97 -16.67 12.60
CA ALA A 400 -12.69 -15.36 12.01
C ALA A 400 -11.18 -15.05 11.93
N PHE A 401 -10.37 -15.62 12.84
CA PHE A 401 -8.91 -15.47 12.84
C PHE A 401 -8.21 -16.20 11.70
N ALA A 402 -8.86 -17.19 11.05
CA ALA A 402 -8.29 -17.93 9.92
C ALA A 402 -7.92 -17.01 8.74
N ALA A 403 -8.76 -16.01 8.46
CA ALA A 403 -8.58 -15.08 7.36
C ALA A 403 -8.23 -13.65 7.78
N ARG A 404 -7.85 -13.40 9.04
CA ARG A 404 -7.60 -12.03 9.54
C ARG A 404 -6.48 -11.26 8.82
N SER A 405 -5.60 -11.97 8.12
CA SER A 405 -4.45 -11.41 7.40
C SER A 405 -4.77 -11.26 5.90
N VAL A 406 -5.92 -11.76 5.45
CA VAL A 406 -6.34 -11.70 4.05
C VAL A 406 -7.08 -10.39 3.80
N THR A 407 -6.96 -9.83 2.59
CA THR A 407 -7.75 -8.65 2.20
C THR A 407 -9.24 -8.97 2.36
N ILE A 408 -10.02 -8.08 2.99
CA ILE A 408 -11.45 -8.29 3.36
C ILE A 408 -12.22 -9.02 2.25
N ALA A 409 -12.08 -8.57 1.02
CA ALA A 409 -12.86 -9.07 -0.11
C ALA A 409 -12.49 -10.52 -0.53
N LEU A 410 -11.31 -11.03 -0.15
CA LEU A 410 -10.95 -12.46 -0.20
C LEU A 410 -11.18 -13.16 1.16
N GLY A 411 -11.20 -12.41 2.26
CA GLY A 411 -11.42 -12.95 3.60
C GLY A 411 -12.87 -13.37 3.83
N VAL A 412 -13.85 -12.61 3.31
CA VAL A 412 -15.29 -12.91 3.44
C VAL A 412 -15.62 -14.32 2.95
N PRO A 413 -15.37 -14.69 1.68
CA PRO A 413 -15.65 -16.06 1.24
C PRO A 413 -14.84 -17.10 2.00
N ALA A 414 -13.62 -16.77 2.44
CA ALA A 414 -12.81 -17.70 3.18
C ALA A 414 -13.40 -18.04 4.56
N VAL A 415 -14.01 -17.07 5.24
CA VAL A 415 -14.65 -17.24 6.55
C VAL A 415 -16.07 -17.78 6.45
N GLU A 416 -16.81 -17.42 5.40
CA GLU A 416 -18.13 -18.00 5.10
C GLU A 416 -18.02 -19.52 4.89
N ASN A 417 -16.99 -19.98 4.17
CA ASN A 417 -16.71 -21.42 4.01
C ASN A 417 -16.41 -22.16 5.32
N LEU A 418 -16.08 -21.41 6.38
CA LEU A 418 -15.77 -21.93 7.71
C LEU A 418 -16.92 -21.69 8.71
N ASP A 419 -18.02 -21.06 8.31
CA ASP A 419 -19.10 -20.62 9.20
C ASP A 419 -18.62 -19.73 10.38
N GLY A 420 -17.63 -18.86 10.10
CA GLY A 420 -17.07 -17.93 11.09
C GLY A 420 -17.68 -16.53 11.01
N SER A 421 -17.33 -15.69 11.98
CA SER A 421 -17.80 -14.28 12.00
C SER A 421 -17.07 -13.41 10.96
N THR A 422 -17.75 -13.08 9.86
CA THR A 422 -17.24 -12.20 8.79
C THR A 422 -17.05 -10.75 9.27
N VAL A 423 -17.91 -10.31 10.19
CA VAL A 423 -17.84 -9.00 10.85
C VAL A 423 -16.56 -8.88 11.67
N LEU A 424 -16.31 -9.85 12.56
CA LEU A 424 -15.10 -9.87 13.39
C LEU A 424 -13.85 -9.95 12.52
N MET A 425 -13.85 -10.81 11.49
CA MET A 425 -12.72 -10.89 10.55
C MET A 425 -12.44 -9.54 9.90
N SER A 426 -13.49 -8.88 9.38
CA SER A 426 -13.36 -7.57 8.74
C SER A 426 -12.77 -6.54 9.70
N ALA A 427 -13.22 -6.52 10.96
CA ALA A 427 -12.65 -5.69 12.01
C ALA A 427 -11.15 -5.95 12.21
N LEU A 428 -10.75 -7.22 12.37
CA LEU A 428 -9.36 -7.62 12.59
C LEU A 428 -8.45 -7.25 11.42
N VAL A 429 -8.90 -7.46 10.17
CA VAL A 429 -8.15 -7.08 8.96
C VAL A 429 -7.93 -5.57 8.92
N ILE A 430 -9.00 -4.81 9.16
CA ILE A 430 -8.99 -3.35 9.18
C ILE A 430 -8.00 -2.84 10.24
N PHE A 431 -8.11 -3.29 11.49
CA PHE A 431 -7.19 -2.91 12.56
C PHE A 431 -5.74 -3.33 12.27
N GLY A 432 -5.54 -4.51 11.66
CA GLY A 432 -4.22 -4.98 11.24
C GLY A 432 -3.55 -4.03 10.26
N GLY A 433 -4.30 -3.50 9.31
CA GLY A 433 -3.86 -2.46 8.37
C GLY A 433 -3.47 -1.16 9.08
N ILE A 434 -4.27 -0.69 10.05
CA ILE A 434 -3.96 0.55 10.80
C ILE A 434 -2.67 0.40 11.60
N ILE A 435 -2.54 -0.68 12.37
CA ILE A 435 -1.36 -0.92 13.21
C ILE A 435 -0.10 -0.90 12.35
N PHE A 436 -0.17 -1.46 11.15
CA PHE A 436 0.94 -1.37 10.21
C PHE A 436 1.17 0.04 9.69
N GLN A 437 0.13 0.79 9.30
CA GLN A 437 0.31 2.16 8.83
C GLN A 437 0.88 3.08 9.94
N MET A 438 0.55 2.81 11.20
CA MET A 438 1.08 3.50 12.39
C MET A 438 2.51 3.07 12.73
N GLY A 439 2.77 1.76 12.74
CA GLY A 439 4.03 1.16 13.21
C GLY A 439 5.02 0.80 12.12
N GLY A 440 4.68 0.98 10.84
CA GLY A 440 5.45 0.48 9.70
C GLY A 440 6.86 1.07 9.68
N ASP A 441 6.99 2.36 9.95
CA ASP A 441 8.30 3.02 10.01
C ASP A 441 9.22 2.43 11.08
N TRP A 442 8.63 2.15 12.24
CA TRP A 442 9.30 1.49 13.34
C TRP A 442 9.66 0.04 12.98
N LEU A 443 8.77 -0.70 12.31
CA LEU A 443 9.04 -2.07 11.86
C LEU A 443 10.21 -2.11 10.87
N PHE A 444 10.26 -1.21 9.89
CA PHE A 444 11.37 -1.11 8.95
C PHE A 444 12.69 -0.77 9.64
N SER A 445 12.65 0.15 10.62
CA SER A 445 13.82 0.47 11.44
C SER A 445 14.27 -0.73 12.26
N LEU A 446 13.34 -1.50 12.84
CA LEU A 446 13.63 -2.70 13.62
C LEU A 446 14.25 -3.80 12.74
N LEU A 447 13.74 -3.96 11.51
CA LEU A 447 14.23 -4.94 10.55
C LEU A 447 15.54 -4.51 9.85
N HIS A 448 16.08 -3.32 10.16
CA HIS A 448 17.26 -2.71 9.51
C HIS A 448 17.14 -2.64 7.99
N ILE A 449 15.94 -2.39 7.48
CA ILE A 449 15.68 -2.29 6.04
C ILE A 449 15.81 -0.82 5.66
N ASN A 450 17.02 -0.43 5.25
CA ASN A 450 17.27 0.91 4.74
C ASN A 450 17.10 0.91 3.21
N ASP A 451 15.83 0.92 2.77
CA ASP A 451 15.45 0.92 1.35
C ASP A 451 15.57 2.30 0.69
N GLN A 452 15.90 3.35 1.46
CA GLN A 452 16.22 4.67 0.90
C GLN A 452 17.53 4.54 0.12
N GLU A 453 17.38 4.34 -1.19
CA GLU A 453 18.40 4.43 -2.24
C GLU A 453 19.82 4.13 -1.74
N CYS A 454 20.24 2.87 -1.90
CA CYS A 454 21.64 2.47 -1.76
C CYS A 454 22.54 3.51 -2.47
N PRO A 455 23.57 4.07 -1.80
CA PRO A 455 24.41 5.10 -2.40
C PRO A 455 24.99 4.55 -3.70
N GLN A 456 24.71 5.22 -4.81
CA GLN A 456 25.43 4.99 -6.06
C GLN A 456 26.92 5.00 -5.73
N LYS A 457 27.61 3.89 -6.05
CA LYS A 457 29.07 3.86 -6.10
C LYS A 457 29.51 5.11 -6.85
N SER A 458 30.22 5.98 -6.15
CA SER A 458 31.00 7.04 -6.75
C SER A 458 32.06 6.39 -7.63
N ASP A 459 31.76 6.23 -8.91
CA ASP A 459 32.76 6.12 -9.97
C ASP A 459 33.40 7.50 -10.13
N ASP A 460 34.16 7.94 -9.12
CA ASP A 460 35.21 8.95 -9.28
C ASP A 460 36.54 8.18 -9.42
N ALA A 461 36.63 7.37 -10.47
CA ALA A 461 37.92 7.03 -11.06
C ALA A 461 38.27 8.19 -12.00
N GLY A 462 39.01 9.17 -11.47
CA GLY A 462 39.44 10.34 -12.21
C GLY A 462 40.74 10.92 -11.65
N ASN A 463 41.86 10.40 -12.18
CA ASN A 463 43.20 11.00 -12.23
C ASN A 463 43.87 11.45 -10.91
N SER A 464 44.64 10.54 -10.33
CA SER A 464 45.98 10.88 -9.86
C SER A 464 46.94 9.76 -10.26
N ILE A 465 47.83 10.06 -11.20
CA ILE A 465 49.02 9.27 -11.47
C ILE A 465 49.85 9.30 -10.18
N THR A 466 49.94 8.19 -9.49
CA THR A 466 51.08 7.83 -8.65
C THR A 466 51.22 6.32 -8.66
N GLU A 467 52.32 5.87 -9.24
CA GLU A 467 52.83 4.51 -9.17
C GLU A 467 52.89 4.05 -7.70
N ASN A 468 52.28 2.90 -7.42
CA ASN A 468 52.85 1.83 -6.60
C ASN A 468 51.87 0.66 -6.57
N ALA A 469 52.20 -0.38 -7.34
CA ALA A 469 51.48 -1.64 -7.35
C ALA A 469 51.77 -2.43 -6.06
N GLY A 470 50.81 -2.46 -5.14
CA GLY A 470 50.71 -3.47 -4.09
C GLY A 470 49.55 -4.45 -4.41
N PRO A 471 49.61 -5.71 -3.98
CA PRO A 471 48.63 -6.71 -4.34
C PRO A 471 47.24 -6.36 -3.80
N MET A 472 46.26 -6.28 -4.70
CA MET A 472 44.88 -5.90 -4.46
C MET A 472 44.16 -6.96 -3.61
N ASP A 473 43.62 -6.55 -2.47
CA ASP A 473 43.00 -7.41 -1.47
C ASP A 473 41.62 -7.94 -1.94
N MET A 474 41.53 -9.24 -2.22
CA MET A 474 40.30 -9.95 -2.64
C MET A 474 39.21 -9.99 -1.55
N CYS A 475 39.54 -9.70 -0.29
CA CYS A 475 38.64 -9.88 0.85
C CYS A 475 37.50 -8.84 0.95
N ASP A 476 37.68 -7.63 0.41
CA ASP A 476 36.69 -6.55 0.57
C ASP A 476 35.54 -6.59 -0.45
N GLY A 477 35.77 -7.19 -1.62
CA GLY A 477 34.73 -7.43 -2.61
C GLY A 477 33.68 -8.44 -2.15
N GLU A 478 34.11 -9.52 -1.49
CA GLU A 478 33.22 -10.59 -1.05
C GLU A 478 32.34 -10.15 0.14
N LYS A 479 32.88 -9.34 1.07
CA LYS A 479 32.12 -8.75 2.18
C LYS A 479 31.05 -7.78 1.68
N THR A 480 31.41 -6.89 0.74
CA THR A 480 30.48 -5.91 0.14
C THR A 480 29.35 -6.60 -0.62
N GLN A 481 29.66 -7.63 -1.42
CA GLN A 481 28.66 -8.37 -2.20
C GLN A 481 27.76 -9.27 -1.34
N LYS A 482 28.28 -9.76 -0.20
CA LYS A 482 27.48 -10.48 0.81
C LYS A 482 26.55 -9.54 1.57
N GLN A 483 26.93 -8.28 1.77
CA GLN A 483 26.12 -7.25 2.45
C GLN A 483 24.98 -6.74 1.56
N ILE A 484 25.25 -6.39 0.30
CA ILE A 484 24.22 -5.96 -0.67
C ILE A 484 23.13 -7.02 -0.81
N ALA A 485 23.54 -8.26 -1.01
CA ALA A 485 22.60 -9.34 -1.23
C ALA A 485 21.95 -9.88 0.07
N ARG A 486 22.41 -9.43 1.26
CA ARG A 486 21.68 -9.62 2.53
C ARG A 486 20.58 -8.57 2.65
N MET A 487 20.85 -7.34 2.20
CA MET A 487 19.88 -6.25 2.15
C MET A 487 18.75 -6.58 1.17
N ASP A 488 19.07 -7.03 -0.05
CA ASP A 488 18.04 -7.44 -1.04
C ASP A 488 17.09 -8.53 -0.48
N ASN A 489 17.63 -9.56 0.18
CA ASN A 489 16.80 -10.62 0.77
C ASN A 489 15.88 -10.09 1.89
N ALA A 490 16.32 -9.08 2.65
CA ALA A 490 15.52 -8.47 3.70
C ALA A 490 14.37 -7.64 3.11
N VAL A 491 14.61 -6.92 2.00
CA VAL A 491 13.58 -6.16 1.27
C VAL A 491 12.48 -7.10 0.76
N VAL A 492 12.87 -8.21 0.14
CA VAL A 492 11.90 -9.19 -0.37
C VAL A 492 11.11 -9.81 0.78
N ALA A 493 11.79 -10.24 1.85
CA ALA A 493 11.14 -10.81 3.02
C ALA A 493 10.15 -9.83 3.67
N ALA A 494 10.52 -8.55 3.80
CA ALA A 494 9.61 -7.54 4.30
C ALA A 494 8.42 -7.30 3.36
N GLY A 495 8.65 -7.26 2.05
CA GLY A 495 7.56 -7.18 1.08
C GLY A 495 6.55 -8.32 1.26
N VAL A 496 7.03 -9.55 1.34
CA VAL A 496 6.18 -10.74 1.59
C VAL A 496 5.44 -10.62 2.92
N THR A 497 6.14 -10.31 4.01
CA THR A 497 5.55 -10.14 5.35
C THR A 497 4.45 -9.08 5.38
N ILE A 498 4.68 -7.93 4.73
CA ILE A 498 3.75 -6.81 4.70
C ILE A 498 2.55 -7.16 3.82
N GLY A 499 2.78 -7.79 2.67
CA GLY A 499 1.71 -8.26 1.79
C GLY A 499 0.79 -9.26 2.50
N ILE A 500 1.36 -10.15 3.32
CA ILE A 500 0.61 -11.14 4.08
C ILE A 500 -0.13 -10.52 5.28
N ASN A 501 0.48 -9.64 6.07
CA ASN A 501 -0.12 -9.22 7.35
C ASN A 501 -0.84 -7.86 7.32
N ALA A 502 -0.46 -6.97 6.40
CA ALA A 502 -1.04 -5.62 6.26
C ALA A 502 -1.79 -5.43 4.93
N ALA A 503 -1.74 -6.43 4.05
CA ALA A 503 -2.46 -6.49 2.79
C ALA A 503 -2.36 -5.18 1.98
N ALA A 504 -3.48 -4.69 1.46
CA ALA A 504 -3.53 -3.54 0.56
C ALA A 504 -3.09 -2.24 1.27
N MET A 505 -3.46 -2.07 2.53
CA MET A 505 -3.13 -0.88 3.32
C MET A 505 -1.62 -0.80 3.60
N GLY A 506 -0.97 -1.93 3.88
CA GLY A 506 0.48 -1.97 4.01
C GLY A 506 1.22 -1.77 2.70
N THR A 507 0.68 -2.31 1.62
CA THR A 507 1.23 -2.09 0.27
C THR A 507 1.16 -0.60 -0.11
N ALA A 508 0.06 0.10 0.21
CA ALA A 508 -0.08 1.54 -0.01
C ALA A 508 0.98 2.35 0.77
N HIS A 509 1.28 1.97 2.01
CA HIS A 509 2.37 2.59 2.79
C HIS A 509 3.75 2.38 2.15
N LEU A 510 3.99 1.21 1.52
CA LEU A 510 5.23 0.97 0.77
C LEU A 510 5.34 1.81 -0.50
N ILE A 511 4.22 2.07 -1.18
CA ILE A 511 4.15 2.99 -2.32
C ILE A 511 4.49 4.40 -1.87
N GLU A 512 3.98 4.85 -0.72
CA GLU A 512 4.29 6.17 -0.15
C GLU A 512 5.79 6.32 0.14
N ARG A 513 6.42 5.24 0.61
CA ARG A 513 7.85 5.17 0.92
C ARG A 513 8.75 4.91 -0.28
N HIS A 514 8.20 4.69 -1.48
CA HIS A 514 8.97 4.29 -2.66
C HIS A 514 9.84 3.04 -2.46
N SER A 515 9.39 2.09 -1.64
CA SER A 515 10.17 0.87 -1.42
C SER A 515 9.99 -0.13 -2.57
N ARG A 516 11.09 -0.79 -2.96
CA ARG A 516 11.09 -1.97 -3.87
C ARG A 516 10.26 -3.13 -3.32
N ALA A 517 10.05 -3.19 -2.00
CA ALA A 517 9.20 -4.19 -1.35
C ALA A 517 7.74 -4.14 -1.81
N THR A 518 7.29 -3.04 -2.43
CA THR A 518 5.92 -2.84 -2.92
C THR A 518 5.46 -3.96 -3.86
N ALA A 519 6.26 -4.33 -4.86
CA ALA A 519 5.85 -5.34 -5.83
C ALA A 519 5.74 -6.74 -5.21
N TYR A 520 6.65 -7.06 -4.29
CA TYR A 520 6.59 -8.30 -3.51
C TYR A 520 5.37 -8.33 -2.60
N SER A 521 5.04 -7.21 -1.96
CA SER A 521 3.87 -7.05 -1.10
C SER A 521 2.56 -7.22 -1.88
N ALA A 522 2.41 -6.57 -3.04
CA ALA A 522 1.24 -6.70 -3.90
C ALA A 522 1.02 -8.14 -4.39
N LEU A 523 2.10 -8.80 -4.86
CA LEU A 523 2.03 -10.19 -5.29
C LEU A 523 1.69 -11.11 -4.13
N SER A 524 2.39 -11.00 -3.00
CA SER A 524 2.18 -11.85 -1.82
C SER A 524 0.79 -11.70 -1.25
N MET A 525 0.26 -10.48 -1.15
CA MET A 525 -1.12 -10.23 -0.72
C MET A 525 -2.13 -11.01 -1.57
N THR A 526 -1.95 -10.99 -2.89
CA THR A 526 -2.87 -11.63 -3.84
C THR A 526 -2.78 -13.15 -3.77
N VAL A 527 -1.56 -13.68 -3.80
CA VAL A 527 -1.31 -15.13 -3.78
C VAL A 527 -1.71 -15.73 -2.44
N PHE A 528 -1.34 -15.09 -1.34
CA PHE A 528 -1.71 -15.53 0.00
C PHE A 528 -3.23 -15.57 0.17
N GLY A 529 -3.94 -14.49 -0.21
CA GLY A 529 -5.39 -14.43 -0.12
C GLY A 529 -6.08 -15.49 -0.99
N ALA A 530 -5.64 -15.66 -2.24
CA ALA A 530 -6.17 -16.69 -3.13
C ALA A 530 -5.94 -18.11 -2.58
N MET A 531 -4.76 -18.37 -2.01
CA MET A 531 -4.46 -19.66 -1.38
C MET A 531 -5.29 -19.90 -0.13
N THR A 532 -5.53 -18.88 0.71
CA THR A 532 -6.41 -19.01 1.87
C THR A 532 -7.85 -19.35 1.45
N VAL A 533 -8.41 -18.66 0.44
CA VAL A 533 -9.74 -18.99 -0.10
C VAL A 533 -9.78 -20.41 -0.65
N ALA A 534 -8.76 -20.81 -1.43
CA ALA A 534 -8.68 -22.15 -1.99
C ALA A 534 -8.61 -23.22 -0.90
N LEU A 535 -7.87 -22.98 0.18
CA LEU A 535 -7.75 -23.90 1.32
C LEU A 535 -9.07 -24.05 2.07
N THR A 536 -9.79 -22.96 2.33
CA THR A 536 -11.06 -23.04 3.07
C THR A 536 -12.22 -23.54 2.21
N ALA A 537 -12.15 -23.41 0.88
CA ALA A 537 -13.14 -23.96 -0.04
C ALA A 537 -13.12 -25.51 -0.12
N VAL A 538 -12.00 -26.15 0.25
CA VAL A 538 -11.91 -27.62 0.28
C VAL A 538 -12.62 -28.14 1.53
N SER A 539 -13.74 -28.86 1.37
CA SER A 539 -14.58 -29.35 2.46
C SER A 539 -13.80 -30.11 3.53
N SER A 540 -12.89 -31.02 3.13
CA SER A 540 -12.07 -31.79 4.08
C SER A 540 -11.14 -30.90 4.93
N VAL A 541 -10.65 -29.79 4.38
CA VAL A 541 -9.78 -28.85 5.11
C VAL A 541 -10.63 -27.98 6.04
N SER A 542 -11.77 -27.49 5.55
CA SER A 542 -12.74 -26.72 6.36
C SER A 542 -13.20 -27.51 7.59
N GLU A 543 -13.58 -28.79 7.44
CA GLU A 543 -13.99 -29.65 8.56
C GLU A 543 -12.89 -29.81 9.62
N ILE A 544 -11.62 -29.94 9.20
CA ILE A 544 -10.49 -30.02 10.12
C ILE A 544 -10.32 -28.71 10.89
N ILE A 545 -10.46 -27.56 10.20
CA ILE A 545 -10.34 -26.24 10.83
C ILE A 545 -11.50 -26.01 11.80
N MET A 546 -12.73 -26.36 11.43
CA MET A 546 -13.91 -26.29 12.30
C MET A 546 -13.77 -27.22 13.52
N SER A 547 -13.26 -28.44 13.34
CA SER A 547 -12.95 -29.37 14.43
C SER A 547 -11.89 -28.80 15.38
N LEU A 548 -10.84 -28.19 14.82
CA LEU A 548 -9.78 -27.55 15.59
C LEU A 548 -10.29 -26.32 16.34
N ALA A 549 -11.22 -25.58 15.75
CA ALA A 549 -11.94 -24.56 16.47
C ALA A 549 -12.76 -25.20 17.58
N SER A 550 -13.56 -26.25 17.38
CA SER A 550 -14.43 -26.80 18.43
C SER A 550 -13.73 -27.33 19.70
N ARG A 551 -12.42 -27.62 19.64
CA ARG A 551 -11.59 -28.10 20.75
C ARG A 551 -11.03 -26.96 21.59
#